data_AF-A0A4U0GX00-F1
#
_entry.id   AF-A0A4U0GX00-F1
#
_cell.length_a   1.000
_cell.length_b   1.000
_cell.length_c   1.000
_cell.angle_alpha   90.00
_cell.angle_beta   90.00
_cell.angle_gamma   90.00
#
_symmetry.space_group_name_H-M   'P 1'
#
loop_
_entity.id
_entity.type
_entity.pdbx_description
1 polymer ?
#
loop_
_entity_poly.entity_id
_entity_poly.type
_entity_poly.pdbx_seq_one_letter_code
_entity_poly.pdbx_strand_id
1 'polypeptide(L)'
;MKLHPLLAGTMGLLAAGVLWEVVAVGPMAGTALPSLSSTLQTLVSDASGQEFWTSTLQTVGVALLGLTASAAGGVLLGVLIGSFPSARYATLAVVEFLKPIPPIVVLPLVVLIFGPTPTM
;
A
#
# COMPACT_ATOMS: atom_id res chain seq x y z
N MET A 1 13.31 -39.69 -10.17
CA MET A 1 11.92 -39.23 -10.36
C MET A 1 11.90 -37.73 -10.09
N LYS A 2 12.03 -36.89 -11.12
CA LYS A 2 12.09 -35.42 -10.95
C LYS A 2 10.67 -34.94 -10.66
N LEU A 3 10.37 -34.67 -9.39
CA LEU A 3 9.11 -34.01 -9.04
C LEU A 3 9.12 -32.66 -9.77
N HIS A 4 8.17 -32.44 -10.68
CA HIS A 4 8.06 -31.19 -11.42
C HIS A 4 7.93 -30.06 -10.37
N PRO A 5 8.68 -28.95 -10.45
CA PRO A 5 8.75 -27.93 -9.39
C PRO A 5 7.36 -27.41 -8.98
N LEU A 6 6.41 -27.42 -9.91
CA LEU A 6 5.00 -27.09 -9.66
C LEU A 6 4.30 -28.07 -8.71
N LEU A 7 4.54 -29.37 -8.84
CA LEU A 7 3.95 -30.41 -7.96
C LEU A 7 4.48 -30.29 -6.53
N ALA A 8 5.78 -30.00 -6.39
CA ALA A 8 6.37 -29.74 -5.08
C ALA A 8 5.75 -28.49 -4.43
N GLY A 9 5.58 -27.42 -5.21
CA GLY A 9 4.96 -26.17 -4.75
C GLY A 9 3.50 -26.33 -4.31
N THR A 10 2.67 -26.99 -5.13
CA THR A 10 1.26 -27.23 -4.80
C THR A 10 1.11 -28.11 -3.56
N MET A 11 1.95 -29.15 -3.43
CA MET A 11 1.92 -30.04 -2.27
C MET A 11 2.39 -29.33 -1.00
N GLY A 12 3.40 -28.45 -1.10
CA GLY A 12 3.82 -27.60 0.01
C GLY A 12 2.73 -26.64 0.47
N LEU A 13 2.03 -26.00 -0.48
CA LEU A 13 0.90 -25.11 -0.17
C LEU A 13 -0.24 -25.85 0.55
N LEU A 14 -0.61 -27.03 0.06
CA LEU A 14 -1.65 -27.85 0.68
C LEU A 14 -1.23 -28.32 2.07
N ALA A 15 0.00 -28.80 2.24
CA ALA A 15 0.52 -29.22 3.54
C ALA A 15 0.53 -28.06 4.55
N ALA A 16 0.93 -26.86 4.12
CA ALA A 16 0.88 -25.65 4.95
C ALA A 16 -0.55 -25.27 5.34
N GLY A 17 -1.50 -25.35 4.39
CA GLY A 17 -2.92 -25.08 4.66
C GLY A 17 -3.53 -26.07 5.66
N VAL A 18 -3.25 -27.37 5.50
CA VAL A 18 -3.70 -28.40 6.44
C VAL A 18 -3.08 -28.17 7.81
N LEU A 19 -1.78 -27.90 7.87
CA LEU A 19 -1.10 -27.62 9.14
C LEU A 19 -1.71 -26.40 9.85
N TRP A 20 -1.99 -25.32 9.11
CA TRP A 20 -2.66 -24.13 9.66
C TRP A 20 -4.05 -24.50 10.22
N GLU A 21 -4.91 -25.14 9.44
CA GLU A 21 -6.27 -25.51 9.90
C GLU A 21 -6.21 -26.39 11.17
N VAL A 22 -5.33 -27.39 11.19
CA VAL A 22 -5.13 -28.28 12.34
C VAL A 22 -4.65 -27.51 13.57
N VAL A 23 -3.70 -26.58 13.39
CA VAL A 23 -3.17 -25.76 14.49
C VAL A 23 -4.25 -24.81 15.02
N ALA A 24 -4.98 -24.13 14.13
CA ALA A 24 -5.99 -23.13 14.47
C ALA A 24 -7.21 -23.74 15.17
N VAL A 25 -7.69 -24.90 14.73
CA VAL A 25 -8.87 -25.58 15.30
C VAL A 25 -8.51 -26.48 16.48
N GLY A 26 -7.24 -26.88 16.62
CA GLY A 26 -6.75 -27.71 17.72
C GLY A 26 -6.02 -26.90 18.79
N PRO A 27 -4.67 -26.93 18.83
CA PRO A 27 -3.87 -26.29 19.89
C PRO A 27 -4.13 -24.81 20.13
N MET A 28 -4.52 -24.06 19.09
CA MET A 28 -4.77 -22.61 19.15
C MET A 28 -6.27 -22.27 19.13
N ALA A 29 -7.15 -23.24 19.37
CA ALA A 29 -8.59 -23.00 19.41
C ALA A 29 -8.95 -21.93 20.46
N GLY A 30 -9.71 -20.92 20.05
CA GLY A 30 -10.13 -19.80 20.90
C GLY A 30 -9.09 -18.69 21.08
N THR A 31 -7.96 -18.75 20.39
CA THR A 31 -7.00 -17.64 20.31
C THR A 31 -7.37 -16.67 19.18
N ALA A 32 -6.57 -15.61 18.99
CA ALA A 32 -6.72 -14.67 17.89
C ALA A 32 -6.37 -15.25 16.51
N LEU A 33 -5.94 -16.53 16.41
CA LEU A 33 -5.63 -17.18 15.15
C LEU A 33 -6.91 -17.76 14.52
N PRO A 34 -7.46 -17.16 13.45
CA PRO A 34 -8.63 -17.72 12.76
C PRO A 34 -8.26 -19.02 12.02
N SER A 35 -9.27 -19.86 11.78
CA SER A 35 -9.10 -21.03 10.92
C SER A 35 -8.87 -20.60 9.47
N LEU A 36 -8.18 -21.44 8.70
CA LEU A 36 -8.01 -21.22 7.27
C LEU A 36 -9.38 -21.18 6.58
N SER A 37 -10.30 -22.06 7.01
CA SER A 37 -11.67 -22.11 6.52
C SER A 37 -12.44 -20.80 6.74
N SER A 38 -12.37 -20.21 7.94
CA SER A 38 -13.05 -18.92 8.22
C SER A 38 -12.38 -17.77 7.48
N THR A 39 -11.05 -17.77 7.41
CA THR A 39 -10.29 -16.74 6.67
C THR A 39 -10.66 -16.73 5.18
N LEU A 40 -10.76 -17.91 4.56
CA LEU A 40 -11.18 -18.03 3.16
C LEU A 40 -12.64 -17.61 2.96
N GLN A 41 -13.54 -17.91 3.91
CA GLN A 41 -14.93 -17.45 3.84
C GLN A 41 -15.02 -15.93 3.92
N THR A 42 -14.32 -15.30 4.87
CA THR A 42 -14.26 -13.83 4.98
C THR A 42 -13.65 -13.22 3.74
N LEU A 43 -12.57 -13.79 3.21
CA LEU A 43 -11.95 -13.31 1.97
C LEU A 43 -12.93 -13.32 0.80
N VAL A 44 -13.68 -14.42 0.61
CA VAL A 44 -14.69 -14.50 -0.45
C VAL A 44 -15.83 -13.52 -0.21
N SER A 45 -16.30 -13.39 1.04
CA SER A 45 -17.34 -12.44 1.43
C SER A 45 -16.92 -11.01 1.09
N ASP A 46 -15.74 -10.57 1.54
CA ASP A 46 -15.21 -9.24 1.31
C ASP A 46 -14.96 -8.99 -0.18
N ALA A 47 -14.34 -9.95 -0.87
CA ALA A 47 -14.06 -9.83 -2.31
C ALA A 47 -15.34 -9.78 -3.16
N SER A 48 -16.44 -10.38 -2.70
CA SER A 48 -17.76 -10.28 -3.35
C SER A 48 -18.54 -9.03 -2.95
N GLY A 49 -18.14 -8.36 -1.86
CA GLY A 49 -18.79 -7.18 -1.33
C GLY A 49 -18.42 -5.91 -2.07
N GLN A 50 -19.40 -5.04 -2.29
CA GLN A 50 -19.19 -3.74 -2.94
C GLN A 50 -18.30 -2.79 -2.11
N GLU A 51 -18.38 -2.85 -0.79
CA GLU A 51 -17.65 -1.97 0.12
C GLU A 51 -16.13 -2.14 -0.01
N PHE A 52 -15.64 -3.39 -0.08
CA PHE A 52 -14.22 -3.69 -0.28
C PHE A 52 -13.67 -3.02 -1.55
N TRP A 53 -14.37 -3.18 -2.66
CA TRP A 53 -13.96 -2.59 -3.94
C TRP A 53 -14.08 -1.08 -3.93
N THR A 54 -15.10 -0.53 -3.29
CA THR A 54 -15.27 0.92 -3.16
C THR A 54 -14.09 1.54 -2.42
N SER A 55 -13.73 1.01 -1.24
CA SER A 55 -12.60 1.47 -0.45
C SER A 55 -11.26 1.27 -1.17
N THR A 56 -11.10 0.15 -1.88
CA THR A 56 -9.90 -0.14 -2.67
C THR A 56 -9.75 0.87 -3.81
N LEU A 57 -10.81 1.11 -4.57
CA LEU A 57 -10.81 2.06 -5.68
C LEU A 57 -10.62 3.50 -5.22
N GLN A 58 -11.19 3.88 -4.07
CA GLN A 58 -10.94 5.18 -3.46
C GLN A 58 -9.47 5.34 -3.09
N THR A 59 -8.86 4.34 -2.43
CA THR A 59 -7.44 4.37 -2.05
C THR A 59 -6.53 4.48 -3.28
N VAL A 60 -6.76 3.63 -4.29
CA VAL A 60 -6.02 3.66 -5.55
C VAL A 60 -6.24 4.98 -6.29
N GLY A 61 -7.47 5.49 -6.31
CA GLY A 61 -7.84 6.75 -6.94
C GLY A 61 -7.09 7.93 -6.33
N VAL A 62 -7.08 8.05 -5.00
CA VAL A 62 -6.33 9.09 -4.28
C VAL A 62 -4.83 8.97 -4.56
N ALA A 63 -4.28 7.76 -4.55
CA ALA A 63 -2.86 7.53 -4.83
C ALA A 63 -2.49 7.95 -6.27
N LEU A 64 -3.30 7.57 -7.26
CA LEU A 64 -3.06 7.93 -8.66
C LEU A 64 -3.24 9.43 -8.90
N LEU A 65 -4.25 10.07 -8.30
CA LEU A 65 -4.43 11.51 -8.39
C LEU A 65 -3.24 12.25 -7.77
N GLY A 66 -2.80 11.85 -6.58
CA GLY A 66 -1.63 12.42 -5.92
C GLY A 66 -0.36 12.24 -6.73
N LEU A 67 -0.13 11.03 -7.28
CA LEU A 67 1.03 10.73 -8.11
C LEU A 67 1.03 11.54 -9.40
N THR A 68 -0.08 11.58 -10.12
CA THR A 68 -0.19 12.28 -11.40
C THR A 68 -0.06 13.79 -11.24
N ALA A 69 -0.72 14.37 -10.23
CA ALA A 69 -0.58 15.80 -9.92
C ALA A 69 0.86 16.15 -9.52
N SER A 70 1.48 15.34 -8.66
CA SER A 70 2.86 15.56 -8.22
C SER A 70 3.86 15.38 -9.36
N ALA A 71 3.67 14.37 -10.22
CA ALA A 71 4.52 14.14 -11.38
C ALA A 71 4.40 15.29 -12.38
N ALA A 72 3.17 15.71 -12.72
CA ALA A 72 2.95 16.82 -13.64
C ALA A 72 3.58 18.12 -13.10
N GLY A 73 3.29 18.48 -11.84
CA GLY A 73 3.87 19.67 -11.20
C GLY A 73 5.39 19.60 -11.08
N GLY A 74 5.91 18.47 -10.60
CA GLY A 74 7.34 18.24 -10.42
C GLY A 74 8.14 18.27 -11.73
N VAL A 75 7.60 17.67 -12.80
CA VAL A 75 8.21 17.72 -14.14
C VAL A 75 8.21 19.15 -14.69
N LEU A 76 7.08 19.85 -14.64
CA LEU A 76 6.98 21.23 -15.13
C LEU A 76 7.96 22.16 -14.38
N LEU A 77 7.99 22.08 -13.05
CA LEU A 77 8.91 22.86 -12.24
C LEU A 77 10.37 22.45 -12.49
N GLY A 78 10.64 21.15 -12.60
CA GLY A 78 11.98 20.63 -12.87
C GLY A 78 12.54 21.10 -14.20
N VAL A 79 11.72 21.10 -15.27
CA VAL A 79 12.10 21.62 -16.59
C VAL A 79 12.37 23.13 -16.52
N LEU A 80 11.51 23.90 -15.85
CA LEU A 80 11.70 25.34 -15.71
C LEU A 80 12.98 25.68 -14.95
N ILE A 81 13.20 25.04 -13.79
CA ILE A 81 14.39 25.25 -12.96
C ILE A 81 15.66 24.81 -13.72
N GLY A 82 15.61 23.69 -14.44
CA GLY A 82 16.74 23.18 -15.23
C GLY A 82 17.09 24.06 -16.44
N SER A 83 16.12 24.76 -17.01
CA SER A 83 16.31 25.60 -18.20
C SER A 83 16.97 26.95 -17.90
N PHE A 84 16.82 27.48 -16.67
CA PHE A 84 17.35 28.79 -16.28
C PHE A 84 18.41 28.66 -15.18
N PRO A 85 19.69 28.99 -15.45
CA PRO A 85 20.75 28.90 -14.44
C PRO A 85 20.46 29.69 -13.16
N SER A 86 19.86 30.89 -13.28
CA SER A 86 19.47 31.72 -12.14
C SER A 86 18.43 31.04 -11.25
N ALA A 87 17.40 30.41 -11.84
CA ALA A 87 16.38 29.67 -11.11
C ALA A 87 17.00 28.47 -10.38
N ARG A 88 17.89 27.72 -11.06
CA ARG A 88 18.62 26.60 -10.47
C ARG A 88 19.41 27.01 -9.22
N TYR A 89 20.19 28.09 -9.29
CA TYR A 89 20.96 28.56 -8.13
C TYR A 89 20.07 29.06 -6.99
N ALA A 90 18.95 29.73 -7.32
CA ALA A 90 18.01 30.23 -6.32
C ALA A 90 17.28 29.10 -5.56
N THR A 91 16.95 27.99 -6.22
CA THR A 91 16.21 26.87 -5.60
C THR A 91 17.10 25.78 -5.00
N LEU A 92 18.42 25.82 -5.25
CA LEU A 92 19.35 24.74 -4.91
C LEU A 92 19.26 24.33 -3.44
N ALA A 93 19.32 25.31 -2.52
CA ALA A 93 19.26 25.06 -1.09
C ALA A 93 17.93 24.44 -0.64
N VAL A 94 16.81 24.92 -1.19
CA VAL A 94 15.47 24.42 -0.85
C VAL A 94 15.29 22.98 -1.34
N VAL A 95 15.68 22.68 -2.58
CA VAL A 95 15.55 21.34 -3.15
C VAL A 95 16.43 20.34 -2.41
N GLU A 96 17.69 20.68 -2.13
CA GLU A 96 18.60 19.81 -1.36
C GLU A 96 18.12 19.58 0.08
N PHE A 97 17.51 20.59 0.71
CA PHE A 97 16.94 20.47 2.05
C PHE A 97 15.67 19.62 2.10
N LEU A 98 14.80 19.72 1.09
CA LEU A 98 13.56 18.95 1.03
C LEU A 98 13.78 17.48 0.65
N LYS A 99 14.81 17.19 -0.15
CA LYS A 99 15.14 15.83 -0.64
C LYS A 99 15.18 14.73 0.45
N PRO A 100 15.78 14.95 1.64
CA PRO A 100 15.85 13.92 2.68
C PRO A 100 14.60 13.81 3.56
N ILE A 101 13.63 14.73 3.48
CA ILE A 101 12.49 14.75 4.41
C ILE A 101 11.56 13.57 4.09
N PRO A 102 11.36 12.62 5.03
CA PRO A 102 10.47 11.50 4.81
C PRO A 102 9.00 11.98 4.71
N PRO A 103 8.17 11.40 3.84
CA PRO A 103 6.75 11.79 3.73
C PRO A 103 5.97 11.69 5.05
N ILE A 104 6.33 10.72 5.92
CA ILE A 104 5.67 10.53 7.22
C ILE A 104 5.86 11.73 8.18
N VAL A 105 6.90 12.54 7.97
CA VAL A 105 7.15 13.78 8.74
C VAL A 105 6.29 14.94 8.25
N VAL A 106 5.89 14.92 6.98
CA VAL A 106 5.07 15.97 6.37
C VAL A 106 3.59 15.81 6.75
N LEU A 107 3.12 14.56 6.91
CA LEU A 107 1.72 14.24 7.18
C LEU A 107 1.11 15.02 8.37
N PRO A 108 1.76 15.11 9.55
CA PRO A 108 1.19 15.85 10.68
C PRO A 108 0.99 17.35 10.40
N LEU A 109 1.89 17.97 9.62
CA LEU A 109 1.76 19.38 9.23
C LEU A 109 0.58 19.58 8.27
N VAL A 110 0.40 18.66 7.33
CA VAL A 110 -0.75 18.66 6.41
C VAL A 110 -2.04 18.53 7.20
N VAL A 111 -2.13 17.60 8.15
CA VAL A 111 -3.31 17.43 9.01
C VAL A 111 -3.56 18.66 9.90
N LEU A 112 -2.52 19.34 10.38
CA LEU A 112 -2.66 20.58 11.15
C LEU A 112 -3.24 21.73 10.29
N ILE A 113 -2.76 21.87 9.06
CA ILE A 113 -3.13 22.98 8.16
C ILE A 113 -4.50 22.75 7.53
N PHE A 114 -4.76 21.54 7.05
CA PHE A 114 -5.97 21.19 6.30
C PHE A 114 -7.05 20.53 7.18
N GLY A 115 -6.74 20.27 8.46
CA GLY A 115 -7.57 19.48 9.36
C GLY A 115 -7.49 17.98 9.06
N PRO A 116 -7.96 17.12 9.97
CA PRO A 116 -8.28 15.74 9.62
C PRO A 116 -9.46 15.82 8.65
N THR A 117 -9.24 15.62 7.35
CA THR A 117 -10.31 15.67 6.36
C THR A 117 -11.45 14.73 6.77
N PRO A 118 -12.67 15.22 7.01
CA PRO A 118 -13.83 14.41 7.31
C PRO A 118 -14.82 14.49 6.14
N THR A 119 -14.88 13.48 5.29
CA THR A 119 -16.05 13.19 4.43
C THR A 119 -15.90 11.81 3.81
N MET A 120 -15.68 10.80 4.65
CA MET A 120 -16.56 9.64 4.89
C MET A 120 -16.31 9.15 6.30
#